data_AF-C4K3M5-F1
#
_entry.id   AF-C4K3M5-F1
#
_cell.length_a   1.000
_cell.length_b   1.000
_cell.length_c   1.000
_cell.angle_alpha   90.00
_cell.angle_beta   90.00
_cell.angle_gamma   90.00
#
_symmetry.space_group_name_H-M   'P 1'
#
loop_
_entity.id
_entity.type
_entity.pdbx_description
1 polymer ?
#
loop_
_entity_poly.entity_id
_entity_poly.type
_entity_poly.pdbx_seq_one_letter_code
_entity_poly.pdbx_strand_id
1 'polypeptide(L)'
;MRRKEKSLYSPTKPQKRIERFPPILIGKHPTEDDFLASYGQTFVMLAAPPGTGKGVGMVIPNALTYPDSMVINDPKFENWHLTAGFRASCGQEVFRFSPEMLETHRWNPLSRLNRDPLFRLGDIKSMASVLFVPDNPKNASFFSASADIFTALVLYLMETPSLPLTLPQIYEISAQGMVLGEWAKKEMEARSQGDQPLSSECLREMNRMVSSSQSKTGWPITQDILNKRLSL
;
A
#
# COMPACT_ATOMS: atom_id res chain seq x y z
N MET A 1 -34.83 5.34 38.20
CA MET A 1 -33.95 6.50 37.90
C MET A 1 -33.11 6.19 36.66
N ARG A 2 -33.38 6.83 35.52
CA ARG A 2 -32.53 6.70 34.32
C ARG A 2 -31.21 7.45 34.58
N ARG A 3 -30.08 6.76 34.46
CA ARG A 3 -28.74 7.38 34.46
C ARG A 3 -28.71 8.43 33.34
N LYS A 4 -28.51 9.71 33.67
CA LYS A 4 -28.23 10.73 32.65
C LYS A 4 -26.96 10.31 31.90
N GLU A 5 -27.05 10.17 30.59
CA GLU A 5 -25.89 10.05 29.72
C GLU A 5 -24.95 11.23 30.03
N LYS A 6 -23.71 10.93 30.41
CA LYS A 6 -22.69 11.98 30.53
C LYS A 6 -22.42 12.48 29.11
N SER A 7 -22.64 13.78 28.89
CA SER A 7 -22.12 14.46 27.69
C SER A 7 -20.63 14.16 27.57
N LEU A 8 -20.23 13.53 26.47
CA LEU A 8 -18.83 13.22 26.14
C LEU A 8 -18.02 14.49 25.81
N TYR A 9 -18.67 15.66 25.81
CA TYR A 9 -18.08 16.94 25.39
C TYR A 9 -18.16 17.99 26.49
N SER A 10 -17.16 18.89 26.51
CA SER A 10 -17.12 20.04 27.41
C SER A 10 -18.38 20.90 27.25
N PRO A 11 -19.19 21.06 28.31
CA PRO A 11 -20.46 21.79 28.22
C PRO A 11 -20.29 23.29 27.98
N THR A 12 -19.09 23.85 28.24
CA THR A 12 -18.81 25.28 28.13
C THR A 12 -18.15 25.69 26.82
N LYS A 13 -17.56 24.74 26.07
CA LYS A 13 -16.94 24.96 24.76
C LYS A 13 -17.24 23.76 23.84
N PRO A 14 -18.47 23.60 23.33
CA PRO A 14 -18.80 22.49 22.45
C PRO A 14 -18.00 22.65 21.13
N GLN A 15 -17.09 21.72 20.87
CA GLN A 15 -16.41 21.66 19.58
C GLN A 15 -17.44 21.28 18.51
N LYS A 16 -17.74 22.21 17.60
CA LYS A 16 -18.53 21.88 16.41
C LYS A 16 -17.66 21.04 15.48
N ARG A 17 -18.15 19.85 15.12
CA ARG A 17 -17.50 19.02 14.13
C ARG A 17 -17.44 19.77 12.79
N ILE A 18 -16.25 19.89 12.24
CA ILE A 18 -16.06 20.43 10.89
C ILE A 18 -16.06 19.24 9.94
N GLU A 19 -17.13 19.11 9.17
CA GLU A 19 -17.33 17.95 8.30
C GLU A 19 -16.57 18.05 6.97
N ARG A 20 -16.31 19.27 6.50
CA ARG A 20 -15.61 19.50 5.24
C ARG A 20 -14.21 20.03 5.53
N PHE A 21 -13.22 19.17 5.32
CA PHE A 21 -11.79 19.41 5.60
C PHE A 21 -11.52 19.65 7.10
N PRO A 22 -11.55 18.57 7.91
CA PRO A 22 -11.24 18.67 9.33
C PRO A 22 -9.85 19.28 9.56
N PRO A 23 -9.69 20.12 10.58
CA PRO A 23 -8.44 20.82 10.80
C PRO A 23 -7.35 19.90 11.33
N ILE A 24 -6.10 20.26 11.02
CA ILE A 24 -4.92 19.69 11.65
C ILE A 24 -4.47 20.65 12.75
N LEU A 25 -4.43 20.19 13.99
CA LEU A 25 -3.89 20.95 15.11
C LEU A 25 -2.39 21.15 14.91
N ILE A 26 -1.92 22.39 15.02
CA ILE A 26 -0.50 22.75 14.85
C ILE A 26 0.14 23.28 16.14
N GLY A 27 -0.66 23.58 17.17
CA GLY A 27 -0.15 24.02 18.46
C GLY A 27 -1.22 24.65 19.34
N LYS A 28 -0.78 25.36 20.38
CA LYS A 28 -1.62 26.18 21.26
C LYS A 28 -1.13 27.63 21.20
N HIS A 29 -2.06 28.58 21.27
CA HIS A 29 -1.70 30.00 21.38
C HIS A 29 -0.86 30.22 22.67
N PRO A 30 0.22 31.02 22.63
CA PRO A 30 1.12 31.17 23.78
C PRO A 30 0.48 31.86 24.98
N THR A 31 -0.55 32.70 24.77
CA THR A 31 -1.18 33.51 25.82
C THR A 31 -2.69 33.30 25.95
N GLU A 32 -3.30 32.61 25.00
CA GLU A 32 -4.76 32.40 24.98
C GLU A 32 -5.04 30.91 25.14
N ASP A 33 -6.20 30.57 25.71
CA ASP A 33 -6.61 29.18 25.90
C ASP A 33 -7.26 28.59 24.64
N ASP A 34 -6.58 28.77 23.50
CA ASP A 34 -7.05 28.40 22.18
C ASP A 34 -6.01 27.56 21.43
N PHE A 35 -6.50 26.60 20.66
CA PHE A 35 -5.67 25.78 19.78
C PHE A 35 -5.46 26.47 18.44
N LEU A 36 -4.23 26.37 17.94
CA LEU A 36 -3.89 26.75 16.58
C LEU A 36 -4.10 25.56 15.66
N ALA A 37 -4.77 25.78 14.53
CA ALA A 37 -5.05 24.71 13.58
C ALA A 37 -4.98 25.21 12.13
N SER A 38 -4.55 24.34 11.23
CA SER A 38 -4.60 24.56 9.79
C SER A 38 -5.92 23.98 9.24
N TYR A 39 -6.62 24.78 8.44
CA TYR A 39 -7.92 24.43 7.86
C TYR A 39 -7.82 24.31 6.33
N GLY A 40 -8.69 23.50 5.74
CA GLY A 40 -8.76 23.28 4.29
C GLY A 40 -7.83 22.16 3.81
N GLN A 41 -7.66 22.05 2.49
CA GLN A 41 -6.79 21.06 1.86
C GLN A 41 -5.34 21.55 1.82
N THR A 42 -4.75 21.72 3.00
CA THR A 42 -3.37 22.19 3.17
C THR A 42 -2.44 21.06 3.59
N PHE A 43 -1.14 21.28 3.40
CA PHE A 43 -0.09 20.37 3.89
C PHE A 43 0.65 21.03 5.05
N VAL A 44 0.98 20.25 6.07
CA VAL A 44 1.78 20.71 7.21
C VAL A 44 3.09 19.92 7.26
N MET A 45 4.22 20.62 7.25
CA MET A 45 5.54 20.05 7.47
C MET A 45 6.04 20.42 8.86
N LEU A 46 6.30 19.42 9.71
CA LEU A 46 6.88 19.62 11.04
C LEU A 46 8.36 19.21 11.04
N ALA A 47 9.26 20.18 11.19
CA ALA A 47 10.68 19.93 11.42
C ALA A 47 10.96 19.93 12.94
N ALA A 48 11.26 18.75 13.48
CA ALA A 48 11.48 18.57 14.92
C ALA A 48 12.53 17.48 15.19
N PRO A 49 13.64 17.78 15.89
CA PRO A 49 14.64 16.78 16.27
C PRO A 49 14.06 15.66 17.16
N PRO A 50 14.71 14.48 17.25
CA PRO A 50 14.35 13.46 18.22
C PRO A 50 14.31 14.03 19.66
N GLY A 51 13.34 13.59 20.47
CA GLY A 51 13.21 14.03 21.87
C GLY A 51 12.53 15.39 22.09
N THR A 52 12.19 16.13 21.04
CA THR A 52 11.58 17.48 21.16
C THR A 52 10.06 17.48 21.32
N GLY A 53 9.46 16.30 21.52
CA GLY A 53 8.03 16.19 21.80
C GLY A 53 7.12 16.21 20.58
N LYS A 54 7.61 16.00 19.35
CA LYS A 54 6.74 15.91 18.15
C LYS A 54 5.58 14.91 18.28
N GLY A 55 5.80 13.80 18.99
CA GLY A 55 4.76 12.80 19.25
C GLY A 55 3.65 13.37 20.13
N VAL A 56 4.02 13.92 21.29
CA VAL A 56 3.08 14.43 22.29
C VAL A 56 2.42 15.75 21.90
N GLY A 57 3.12 16.61 21.15
CA GLY A 57 2.64 17.95 20.79
C GLY A 57 1.89 18.01 19.46
N MET A 58 2.11 17.06 18.54
CA MET A 58 1.53 17.09 17.20
C MET A 58 0.80 15.78 16.85
N VAL A 59 1.50 14.65 16.88
CA VAL A 59 0.98 13.39 16.32
C VAL A 59 -0.18 12.84 17.16
N ILE A 60 0.03 12.64 18.47
CA ILE A 60 -0.97 12.07 19.38
C ILE A 60 -2.20 12.98 19.48
N PRO A 61 -2.10 14.31 19.67
CA PRO A 61 -3.27 15.18 19.69
C PRO A 61 -4.12 15.04 18.42
N ASN A 62 -3.50 15.10 17.24
CA ASN A 62 -4.23 14.93 15.98
C ASN A 62 -4.83 13.53 15.85
N ALA A 63 -4.12 12.46 16.24
CA ALA A 63 -4.68 11.11 16.21
C ALA A 63 -5.90 10.93 17.14
N LEU A 64 -5.98 11.69 18.23
CA LEU A 64 -7.13 11.67 19.14
C LEU A 64 -8.26 12.60 18.71
N THR A 65 -7.98 13.70 18.01
CA THR A 65 -9.01 14.70 17.68
C THR A 65 -9.49 14.64 16.24
N TYR A 66 -8.73 14.08 15.31
CA TYR A 66 -9.10 14.06 13.89
C TYR A 66 -10.30 13.14 13.67
N PRO A 67 -11.43 13.68 13.19
CA PRO A 67 -12.72 12.98 13.21
C PRO A 67 -12.85 11.90 12.13
N ASP A 68 -12.01 11.98 11.09
CA ASP A 68 -12.09 11.11 9.92
C ASP A 68 -10.93 10.10 9.88
N SER A 69 -10.79 9.39 8.76
CA SER A 69 -9.78 8.37 8.54
C SER A 69 -8.36 8.94 8.56
N MET A 70 -7.43 8.18 9.15
CA MET A 70 -6.02 8.51 9.19
C MET A 70 -5.18 7.29 8.82
N VAL A 71 -4.08 7.53 8.11
CA VAL A 71 -3.01 6.55 7.89
C VAL A 71 -1.76 7.10 8.56
N ILE A 72 -1.24 6.37 9.55
CA ILE A 72 -0.11 6.81 10.37
C ILE A 72 1.02 5.80 10.19
N ASN A 73 2.18 6.26 9.72
CA ASN A 73 3.41 5.49 9.76
C ASN A 73 3.98 5.53 11.18
N ASP A 74 3.94 4.42 11.90
CA ASP A 74 4.27 4.33 13.31
C ASP A 74 5.29 3.20 13.60
N PRO A 75 6.58 3.40 13.25
CA PRO A 75 7.61 2.36 13.37
C PRO A 75 7.93 1.97 14.82
N LYS A 76 7.45 2.72 15.81
CA LYS A 76 7.66 2.45 17.25
C LYS A 76 6.40 2.00 17.98
N PHE A 77 5.27 1.95 17.27
CA PHE A 77 3.94 1.68 17.82
C PHE A 77 3.48 2.65 18.92
N GLU A 78 4.11 3.82 19.09
CA GLU A 78 3.74 4.76 20.14
C GLU A 78 2.32 5.30 19.91
N ASN A 79 1.97 5.60 18.65
CA ASN A 79 0.66 6.12 18.29
C ASN A 79 -0.41 5.02 18.42
N TRP A 80 -0.09 3.79 18.00
CA TRP A 80 -0.99 2.65 18.13
C TRP A 80 -1.40 2.44 19.60
N HIS A 81 -0.43 2.28 20.50
CA HIS A 81 -0.71 2.00 21.91
C HIS A 81 -1.46 3.13 22.62
N LEU A 82 -1.17 4.39 22.26
CA LEU A 82 -1.77 5.55 22.93
C LEU A 82 -3.13 5.97 22.36
N THR A 83 -3.43 5.65 21.11
CA THR A 83 -4.59 6.25 20.42
C THR A 83 -5.58 5.25 19.84
N ALA A 84 -5.17 4.03 19.49
CA ALA A 84 -6.03 3.06 18.82
C ALA A 84 -7.30 2.74 19.62
N GLY A 85 -7.15 2.47 20.93
CA GLY A 85 -8.28 2.16 21.81
C GLY A 85 -9.28 3.32 21.95
N PHE A 86 -8.79 4.55 21.98
CA PHE A 86 -9.66 5.74 22.00
C PHE A 86 -10.40 5.92 20.68
N ARG A 87 -9.70 5.80 19.54
CA ARG A 87 -10.33 5.88 18.21
C ARG A 87 -11.41 4.81 18.03
N ALA A 88 -11.14 3.58 18.49
CA ALA A 88 -12.12 2.50 18.49
C ALA A 88 -13.33 2.80 19.39
N SER A 89 -13.13 3.39 20.58
CA SER A 89 -14.24 3.77 21.46
C SER A 89 -15.08 4.92 20.91
N CYS A 90 -14.53 5.73 20.01
CA CYS A 90 -15.25 6.71 19.20
C CYS A 90 -16.00 6.10 18.00
N GLY A 91 -15.99 4.76 17.84
CA GLY A 91 -16.71 4.05 16.78
C GLY A 91 -15.97 3.95 15.45
N GLN A 92 -14.68 4.29 15.40
CA GLN A 92 -13.87 4.14 14.19
C GLN A 92 -13.31 2.72 14.08
N GLU A 93 -13.20 2.22 12.85
CA GLU A 93 -12.46 0.99 12.58
C GLU A 93 -10.94 1.26 12.65
N VAL A 94 -10.21 0.42 13.38
CA VAL A 94 -8.79 0.64 13.65
C VAL A 94 -8.00 -0.61 13.27
N PHE A 95 -7.10 -0.45 12.29
CA PHE A 95 -6.29 -1.54 11.74
C PHE A 95 -4.80 -1.24 11.90
N ARG A 96 -4.03 -2.27 12.26
CA ARG A 96 -2.55 -2.28 12.27
C ARG A 96 -2.04 -3.23 11.21
N PHE A 97 -1.30 -2.72 10.23
CA PHE A 97 -0.49 -3.53 9.31
C PHE A 97 0.98 -3.41 9.70
N SER A 98 1.55 -4.51 10.19
CA SER A 98 2.94 -4.66 10.61
C SER A 98 3.41 -6.04 10.16
N PRO A 99 3.91 -6.18 8.91
CA PRO A 99 4.23 -7.49 8.32
C PRO A 99 5.36 -8.24 9.06
N GLU A 100 6.18 -7.54 9.84
CA GLU A 100 7.25 -8.14 10.65
C GLU A 100 6.75 -8.80 11.96
N MET A 101 5.47 -8.57 12.33
CA MET A 101 4.89 -9.05 13.58
C MET A 101 3.82 -10.11 13.32
N LEU A 102 3.74 -11.14 14.18
CA LEU A 102 2.70 -12.17 14.08
C LEU A 102 1.29 -11.60 14.33
N GLU A 103 1.17 -10.65 15.25
CA GLU A 103 -0.08 -9.97 15.54
C GLU A 103 -0.24 -8.78 14.59
N THR A 104 -0.78 -9.02 13.40
CA THR A 104 -1.03 -7.97 12.42
C THR A 104 -2.33 -8.23 11.67
N HIS A 105 -3.00 -7.15 11.26
CA HIS A 105 -4.01 -7.26 10.23
C HIS A 105 -3.32 -7.57 8.90
N ARG A 106 -4.08 -8.21 8.01
CA ARG A 106 -3.61 -8.61 6.68
C ARG A 106 -4.08 -7.60 5.65
N TRP A 107 -3.21 -7.28 4.70
CA TRP A 107 -3.53 -6.40 3.58
C TRP A 107 -2.97 -7.01 2.29
N ASN A 108 -3.83 -7.08 1.26
CA ASN A 108 -3.42 -7.46 -0.09
C ASN A 108 -3.50 -6.23 -0.99
N PRO A 109 -2.38 -5.63 -1.42
CA PRO A 109 -2.40 -4.46 -2.30
C PRO A 109 -3.04 -4.76 -3.66
N LEU A 110 -2.99 -6.02 -4.12
CA LEU A 110 -3.56 -6.44 -5.40
C LEU A 110 -5.10 -6.50 -5.39
N SER A 111 -5.72 -6.51 -4.21
CA SER A 111 -7.17 -6.68 -4.08
C SER A 111 -7.99 -5.52 -4.66
N ARG A 112 -7.38 -4.33 -4.80
CA ARG A 112 -8.03 -3.12 -5.32
C ARG A 112 -7.86 -2.89 -6.81
N LEU A 113 -7.09 -3.73 -7.50
CA LEU A 113 -6.88 -3.59 -8.94
C LEU A 113 -8.20 -3.81 -9.69
N ASN A 114 -8.46 -2.97 -10.70
CA ASN A 114 -9.64 -3.12 -11.54
C ASN A 114 -9.62 -4.46 -12.30
N ARG A 115 -10.80 -5.03 -12.52
CA ARG A 115 -11.00 -6.28 -13.28
C ARG A 115 -11.38 -6.04 -14.73
N ASP A 116 -11.85 -4.83 -15.04
CA ASP A 116 -12.19 -4.41 -16.39
C ASP A 116 -10.93 -4.39 -17.27
N PRO A 117 -10.92 -5.11 -18.41
CA PRO A 117 -9.84 -5.09 -19.37
C PRO A 117 -9.39 -3.70 -19.84
N LEU A 118 -10.27 -2.70 -19.81
CA LEU A 118 -9.94 -1.33 -20.20
C LEU A 118 -9.01 -0.63 -19.21
N PHE A 119 -9.04 -0.99 -17.93
CA PHE A 119 -8.34 -0.27 -16.86
C PHE A 119 -7.27 -1.11 -16.15
N ARG A 120 -7.46 -2.43 -16.07
CA ARG A 120 -6.62 -3.33 -15.25
C ARG A 120 -5.13 -3.21 -15.54
N LEU A 121 -4.72 -3.13 -16.81
CA LEU A 121 -3.30 -3.05 -17.17
C LEU A 121 -2.67 -1.72 -16.75
N GLY A 122 -3.44 -0.63 -16.83
CA GLY A 122 -3.02 0.69 -16.34
C GLY A 122 -2.77 0.65 -14.83
N ASP A 123 -3.73 0.13 -14.07
CA ASP A 123 -3.62 -0.02 -12.61
C ASP A 123 -2.42 -0.89 -12.21
N ILE A 124 -2.22 -2.03 -12.90
CA ILE A 124 -1.09 -2.91 -12.65
C ILE A 124 0.24 -2.19 -12.89
N LYS A 125 0.36 -1.42 -13.99
CA LYS A 125 1.57 -0.65 -14.30
C LYS A 125 1.82 0.48 -13.30
N SER A 126 0.78 1.19 -12.86
CA SER A 126 0.89 2.21 -11.82
C SER A 126 1.36 1.62 -10.48
N MET A 127 0.93 0.41 -10.14
CA MET A 127 1.44 -0.28 -8.96
C MET A 127 2.88 -0.77 -9.18
N ALA A 128 3.21 -1.30 -10.36
CA ALA A 128 4.55 -1.74 -10.70
C ALA A 128 5.57 -0.59 -10.61
N SER A 129 5.20 0.63 -11.02
CA SER A 129 6.09 1.80 -10.93
C SER A 129 6.40 2.22 -9.48
N VAL A 130 5.52 1.90 -8.52
CA VAL A 130 5.77 2.11 -7.09
C VAL A 130 6.72 1.06 -6.52
N LEU A 131 6.64 -0.18 -7.00
CA LEU A 131 7.46 -1.30 -6.51
C LEU A 131 8.86 -1.33 -7.13
N PHE A 132 8.98 -0.99 -8.41
CA PHE A 132 10.21 -1.12 -9.20
C PHE A 132 10.82 0.25 -9.50
N VAL A 133 11.17 0.99 -8.43
CA VAL A 133 11.86 2.28 -8.55
C VAL A 133 13.37 2.05 -8.76
N PRO A 134 13.96 2.55 -9.88
CA PRO A 134 15.39 2.45 -10.13
C PRO A 134 16.21 3.26 -9.14
N ASP A 135 17.34 2.71 -8.71
CA ASP A 135 18.27 3.42 -7.83
C ASP A 135 19.10 4.47 -8.59
N ASN A 136 19.32 4.27 -9.90
CA ASN A 136 20.02 5.21 -10.76
C ASN A 136 19.62 5.06 -12.24
N PRO A 137 19.96 6.01 -13.12
CA PRO A 137 19.58 5.92 -14.53
C PRO A 137 20.20 4.73 -15.30
N LYS A 138 21.36 4.21 -14.86
CA LYS A 138 22.06 3.12 -15.56
C LYS A 138 21.37 1.77 -15.39
N ASN A 139 20.68 1.54 -14.28
CA ASN A 139 19.95 0.30 -14.02
C ASN A 139 18.45 0.38 -14.34
N ALA A 140 17.95 1.55 -14.78
CA ALA A 140 16.53 1.80 -15.03
C ALA A 140 15.89 0.79 -16.00
N SER A 141 16.60 0.35 -17.02
CA SER A 141 16.10 -0.67 -17.97
C SER A 141 15.82 -2.02 -17.30
N PHE A 142 16.66 -2.45 -16.35
CA PHE A 142 16.46 -3.71 -15.62
C PHE A 142 15.28 -3.63 -14.64
N PHE A 143 15.09 -2.48 -13.99
CA PHE A 143 13.91 -2.23 -13.16
C PHE A 143 12.63 -2.21 -14.00
N SER A 144 12.65 -1.56 -15.17
CA SER A 144 11.52 -1.59 -16.11
C SER A 144 11.21 -3.01 -16.57
N ALA A 145 12.23 -3.80 -16.92
CA ALA A 145 12.04 -5.20 -17.30
C ALA A 145 11.46 -6.05 -16.15
N SER A 146 11.84 -5.77 -14.90
CA SER A 146 11.29 -6.44 -13.72
C SER A 146 9.83 -6.08 -13.49
N ALA A 147 9.48 -4.80 -13.69
CA ALA A 147 8.11 -4.30 -13.63
C ALA A 147 7.21 -4.93 -14.71
N ASP A 148 7.74 -5.14 -15.92
CA ASP A 148 7.03 -5.83 -17.00
C ASP A 148 6.75 -7.29 -16.66
N ILE A 149 7.72 -8.00 -16.08
CA ILE A 149 7.52 -9.39 -15.62
C ILE A 149 6.46 -9.44 -14.52
N PHE A 150 6.57 -8.57 -13.52
CA PHE A 150 5.55 -8.46 -12.46
C PHE A 150 4.16 -8.20 -13.05
N THR A 151 4.07 -7.29 -14.03
CA THR A 151 2.81 -6.97 -14.73
C THR A 151 2.22 -8.21 -15.41
N ALA A 152 3.05 -8.98 -16.13
CA ALA A 152 2.62 -10.21 -16.78
C ALA A 152 2.11 -11.26 -15.76
N LEU A 153 2.81 -11.43 -14.64
CA LEU A 153 2.43 -12.39 -13.59
C LEU A 153 1.14 -11.99 -12.87
N VAL A 154 0.96 -10.70 -12.55
CA VAL A 154 -0.28 -10.20 -11.95
C VAL A 154 -1.45 -10.48 -12.89
N LEU A 155 -1.30 -10.14 -14.18
CA LEU A 155 -2.34 -10.32 -15.19
C LEU A 155 -2.68 -11.81 -15.38
N TYR A 156 -1.67 -12.67 -15.44
CA TYR A 156 -1.84 -14.13 -15.46
C TYR A 156 -2.65 -14.64 -14.27
N LEU A 157 -2.33 -14.20 -13.04
CA LEU A 157 -3.08 -14.58 -11.85
C LEU A 157 -4.51 -14.05 -11.84
N MET A 158 -4.78 -12.87 -12.44
CA MET A 158 -6.16 -12.40 -12.59
C MET A 158 -7.00 -13.31 -13.49
N GLU A 159 -6.37 -13.97 -14.46
CA GLU A 159 -7.00 -14.88 -15.42
C GLU A 159 -6.86 -16.36 -15.04
N THR A 160 -6.37 -16.62 -13.82
CA THR A 160 -6.19 -17.97 -13.27
C THR A 160 -6.85 -18.07 -11.88
N PRO A 161 -8.20 -18.14 -11.80
CA PRO A 161 -8.93 -18.07 -10.53
C PRO A 161 -8.63 -19.20 -9.55
N SER A 162 -8.03 -20.30 -10.01
CA SER A 162 -7.56 -21.41 -9.18
C SER A 162 -6.35 -21.04 -8.32
N LEU A 163 -5.66 -19.93 -8.63
CA LEU A 163 -4.52 -19.42 -7.88
C LEU A 163 -4.88 -18.10 -7.18
N PRO A 164 -4.40 -17.87 -5.94
CA PRO A 164 -4.68 -16.64 -5.22
C PRO A 164 -3.94 -15.45 -5.83
N LEU A 165 -4.66 -14.36 -6.14
CA LEU A 165 -4.04 -13.10 -6.57
C LEU A 165 -3.40 -12.37 -5.39
N THR A 166 -2.15 -12.72 -5.08
CA THR A 166 -1.39 -12.17 -3.95
C THR A 166 0.09 -12.00 -4.30
N LEU A 167 0.80 -11.08 -3.64
CA LEU A 167 2.25 -10.91 -3.83
C LEU A 167 3.04 -12.21 -3.54
N PRO A 168 2.74 -12.99 -2.47
CA PRO A 168 3.39 -14.27 -2.24
C PRO A 168 3.21 -15.27 -3.39
N GLN A 169 2.03 -15.32 -4.03
CA GLN A 169 1.84 -16.21 -5.18
C GLN A 169 2.67 -15.79 -6.39
N ILE A 170 2.82 -14.47 -6.60
CA ILE A 170 3.70 -13.94 -7.65
C ILE A 170 5.15 -14.30 -7.35
N TYR A 171 5.58 -14.16 -6.09
CA TYR A 171 6.91 -14.56 -5.64
C TYR A 171 7.16 -16.06 -5.86
N GLU A 172 6.20 -16.92 -5.51
CA GLU A 172 6.31 -18.37 -5.73
C GLU A 172 6.53 -18.70 -7.21
N ILE A 173 5.77 -18.05 -8.10
CA ILE A 173 5.96 -18.22 -9.55
C ILE A 173 7.33 -17.67 -9.98
N SER A 174 7.72 -16.48 -9.52
CA SER A 174 9.00 -15.85 -9.90
C SER A 174 10.23 -16.58 -9.35
N ALA A 175 10.07 -17.28 -8.23
CA ALA A 175 11.12 -18.08 -7.58
C ALA A 175 11.62 -19.25 -8.43
N GLN A 176 10.92 -19.58 -9.53
CA GLN A 176 11.44 -20.49 -10.56
C GLN A 176 12.77 -20.02 -11.16
N GLY A 177 13.11 -18.73 -11.04
CA GLY A 177 14.41 -18.22 -11.47
C GLY A 177 14.62 -18.44 -12.97
N MET A 178 15.79 -18.94 -13.36
CA MET A 178 16.21 -18.93 -14.77
C MET A 178 15.21 -19.59 -15.74
N VAL A 179 14.39 -20.54 -15.27
CA VAL A 179 13.41 -21.25 -16.10
C VAL A 179 12.03 -20.57 -16.19
N LEU A 180 11.82 -19.42 -15.53
CA LEU A 180 10.54 -18.70 -15.52
C LEU A 180 10.03 -18.37 -16.95
N GLY A 181 10.93 -18.06 -17.89
CA GLY A 181 10.56 -17.84 -19.28
C GLY A 181 10.09 -19.13 -20.00
N GLU A 182 10.68 -20.28 -19.68
CA GLU A 182 10.23 -21.57 -20.21
C GLU A 182 8.90 -21.99 -19.60
N TRP A 183 8.72 -21.75 -18.31
CA TRP A 183 7.44 -21.92 -17.63
C TRP A 183 6.34 -21.10 -18.29
N ALA A 184 6.60 -19.81 -18.57
CA ALA A 184 5.63 -18.95 -19.21
C ALA A 184 5.20 -19.47 -20.60
N LYS A 185 6.16 -19.98 -21.39
CA LYS A 185 5.84 -20.61 -22.68
C LYS A 185 4.94 -21.83 -22.52
N LYS A 186 5.30 -22.75 -21.62
CA LYS A 186 4.52 -23.97 -21.34
C LYS A 186 3.11 -23.64 -20.88
N GLU A 187 2.97 -22.64 -20.00
CA GLU A 187 1.67 -22.21 -19.51
C GLU A 187 0.82 -21.61 -20.64
N MET A 188 1.38 -20.70 -21.45
CA MET A 188 0.65 -20.15 -22.60
C MET A 188 0.19 -21.24 -23.59
N GLU A 189 1.03 -22.23 -23.87
CA GLU A 189 0.69 -23.36 -24.74
C GLU A 189 -0.42 -24.23 -24.14
N ALA A 190 -0.29 -24.62 -22.87
CA ALA A 190 -1.31 -25.39 -22.16
C ALA A 190 -2.67 -24.68 -22.14
N ARG A 191 -2.67 -23.36 -21.87
CA ARG A 191 -3.87 -22.53 -21.86
C ARG A 191 -4.51 -22.39 -23.25
N SER A 192 -3.71 -22.37 -24.32
CA SER A 192 -4.21 -22.32 -25.70
C SER A 192 -4.96 -23.58 -26.14
N GLN A 193 -4.64 -24.73 -25.55
CA GLN A 193 -5.25 -26.03 -25.84
C GLN A 193 -6.38 -26.39 -24.88
N GLY A 194 -6.60 -25.58 -23.83
CA GLY A 194 -7.57 -25.84 -22.76
C GLY A 194 -8.85 -24.98 -22.83
N ASP A 195 -9.77 -25.24 -21.90
CA ASP A 195 -11.11 -24.62 -21.86
C ASP A 195 -11.13 -23.17 -21.35
N GLN A 196 -9.98 -22.62 -20.99
CA GLN A 196 -9.86 -21.27 -20.47
C GLN A 196 -8.62 -20.61 -21.12
N PRO A 197 -8.74 -20.06 -22.33
CA PRO A 197 -7.62 -19.38 -22.95
C PRO A 197 -7.29 -18.07 -22.22
N LEU A 198 -6.01 -17.72 -22.20
CA LEU A 198 -5.56 -16.39 -21.75
C LEU A 198 -5.99 -15.32 -22.77
N SER A 199 -6.30 -14.13 -22.30
CA SER A 199 -6.61 -12.99 -23.15
C SER A 199 -5.40 -12.58 -24.02
N SER A 200 -5.67 -11.92 -25.14
CA SER A 200 -4.61 -11.37 -26.01
C SER A 200 -3.70 -10.39 -25.27
N GLU A 201 -4.24 -9.65 -24.30
CA GLU A 201 -3.48 -8.77 -23.44
C GLU A 201 -2.52 -9.55 -22.53
N CYS A 202 -3.00 -10.60 -21.87
CA CYS A 202 -2.18 -11.46 -21.01
C CYS A 202 -1.08 -12.16 -21.82
N LEU A 203 -1.43 -12.74 -22.98
CA LEU A 203 -0.48 -13.37 -23.88
C LEU A 203 0.61 -12.38 -24.34
N ARG A 204 0.26 -11.12 -24.63
CA ARG A 204 1.24 -10.11 -25.03
C ARG A 204 2.25 -9.81 -23.92
N GLU A 205 1.80 -9.61 -22.68
CA GLU A 205 2.71 -9.32 -21.58
C GLU A 205 3.54 -10.56 -21.18
N MET A 206 2.96 -11.76 -21.22
CA MET A 206 3.72 -13.01 -21.01
C MET A 206 4.77 -13.24 -22.10
N ASN A 207 4.47 -12.93 -23.36
CA ASN A 207 5.46 -13.00 -24.44
C ASN A 207 6.63 -12.02 -24.24
N ARG A 208 6.38 -10.82 -23.67
CA ARG A 208 7.48 -9.89 -23.32
C ARG A 208 8.40 -10.47 -22.26
N MET A 209 7.85 -11.11 -21.24
CA MET A 209 8.64 -11.84 -20.24
C MET A 209 9.48 -12.95 -20.89
N VAL A 210 8.89 -13.72 -21.81
CA VAL A 210 9.59 -14.75 -22.59
C VAL A 210 10.73 -14.17 -23.43
N SER A 211 10.52 -13.05 -24.11
CA SER A 211 11.57 -12.39 -24.88
C SER A 211 12.69 -11.87 -23.96
N SER A 212 12.34 -11.29 -22.81
CA SER A 212 13.31 -10.81 -21.82
C SER A 212 14.19 -11.94 -21.29
N SER A 213 13.62 -13.14 -21.07
CA SER A 213 14.35 -14.29 -20.55
C SER A 213 15.41 -14.86 -21.50
N GLN A 214 15.42 -14.46 -22.77
CA GLN A 214 16.46 -14.86 -23.73
C GLN A 214 17.77 -14.09 -23.55
N SER A 215 17.75 -12.98 -22.80
CA SER A 215 18.94 -12.15 -22.55
C SER A 215 19.88 -12.82 -21.54
N LYS A 216 21.02 -13.36 -22.01
CA LYS A 216 22.00 -14.04 -21.15
C LYS A 216 22.58 -13.15 -20.05
N THR A 217 22.75 -11.86 -20.30
CA THR A 217 23.38 -10.91 -19.37
C THR A 217 22.37 -10.11 -18.57
N GLY A 218 21.22 -9.79 -19.16
CA GLY A 218 20.18 -8.97 -18.51
C GLY A 218 19.20 -9.75 -17.66
N TRP A 219 18.93 -11.02 -18.02
CA TRP A 219 17.95 -11.85 -17.32
C TRP A 219 18.31 -12.08 -15.84
N PRO A 220 19.56 -12.47 -15.48
CA PRO A 220 19.91 -12.67 -14.07
C PRO A 220 19.70 -11.41 -13.21
N ILE A 221 20.05 -10.24 -13.73
CA ILE A 221 19.89 -8.95 -13.03
C ILE A 221 18.41 -8.62 -12.84
N THR A 222 17.60 -8.83 -13.88
CA THR A 222 16.15 -8.58 -13.84
C THR A 222 15.46 -9.49 -12.82
N GLN A 223 15.85 -10.76 -12.76
CA GLN A 223 15.29 -11.69 -11.79
C GLN A 223 15.71 -11.39 -10.36
N ASP A 224 16.94 -10.97 -10.14
CA ASP A 224 17.41 -10.54 -8.82
C ASP A 224 16.58 -9.35 -8.31
N ILE A 225 16.37 -8.33 -9.16
CA ILE A 225 15.52 -7.16 -8.83
C ILE A 225 14.09 -7.62 -8.54
N LEU A 226 13.50 -8.46 -9.39
CA LEU A 226 12.15 -8.99 -9.21
C LEU A 226 11.98 -9.68 -7.85
N ASN A 227 12.85 -10.64 -7.56
CA ASN A 227 12.77 -11.43 -6.33
C ASN A 227 13.04 -10.57 -5.10
N LYS A 228 14.03 -9.66 -5.15
CA LYS A 228 14.35 -8.76 -4.04
C LYS A 228 13.21 -7.81 -3.69
N ARG A 229 12.41 -7.37 -4.68
CA ARG A 229 11.24 -6.51 -4.42
C ARG A 229 10.03 -7.30 -3.92
N LEU A 230 9.89 -8.56 -4.32
CA LEU A 230 8.77 -9.42 -3.93
C LEU A 230 8.98 -10.17 -2.61
N SER A 231 10.23 -10.31 -2.14
CA SER A 231 10.56 -10.96 -0.87
C SER A 231 10.45 -10.02 0.35
N LEU A 232 9.98 -8.79 0.16
CA LEU A 232 9.80 -7.77 1.21
C LEU A 232 8.46 -7.93 1.93
#